data_AF-A0A4Q2J557-F1
#
_entry.id   AF-A0A4Q2J557-F1
#
_cell.length_a   1.000
_cell.length_b   1.000
_cell.length_c   1.000
_cell.angle_alpha   90.00
_cell.angle_beta   90.00
_cell.angle_gamma   90.00
#
_symmetry.space_group_name_H-M   'P 1'
#
loop_
_entity.id
_entity.type
_entity.pdbx_description
1 polymer ?
#
loop_
_entity_poly.entity_id
_entity_poly.type
_entity_poly.pdbx_seq_one_letter_code
_entity_poly.pdbx_strand_id
1 'polypeptide(L)' 'MAYDVARIRSWFPALEHGWALFDGPGGTQTPRQVGAAIASTLTGPLSNRGRLGESAQRADDAVAEFRDAVADL' A
#
# COMPACT_ATOMS: atom_id res chain seq x y z
N MET A 1 -8.19 14.79 20.18
CA MET A 1 -6.91 14.34 19.58
C MET A 1 -6.52 15.35 18.52
N ALA A 2 -5.33 15.94 18.61
CA ALA A 2 -4.83 16.81 17.54
C ALA A 2 -4.34 15.96 16.36
N TYR A 3 -4.65 16.38 15.15
CA TYR A 3 -4.18 15.73 13.92
C TYR A 3 -2.71 16.09 13.70
N ASP A 4 -1.82 15.11 13.86
CA ASP A 4 -0.37 15.31 13.73
C ASP A 4 0.06 15.27 12.25
N VAL A 5 0.05 16.45 11.62
CA VAL A 5 0.43 16.63 10.21
C VAL A 5 1.90 16.29 9.99
N ALA A 6 2.79 16.60 10.93
CA ALA A 6 4.22 16.36 10.77
C ALA A 6 4.51 14.87 10.69
N ARG A 7 3.90 14.08 11.58
CA ARG A 7 3.99 12.61 11.55
C ARG A 7 3.44 12.04 10.25
N ILE A 8 2.29 12.51 9.77
CA ILE A 8 1.67 11.98 8.54
C ILE A 8 2.55 12.30 7.33
N ARG A 9 3.07 13.53 7.21
CA ARG A 9 3.98 13.92 6.12
C ARG A 9 5.26 13.07 6.09
N SER A 10 5.75 12.61 7.24
CA SER A 10 6.93 11.73 7.33
C SER A 10 6.75 10.38 6.63
N TRP A 11 5.52 9.97 6.33
CA TRP A 11 5.22 8.72 5.64
C TRP A 11 5.33 8.82 4.12
N PHE A 12 5.44 10.02 3.53
CA PHE A 12 5.42 10.24 2.08
C PHE A 12 6.80 10.65 1.57
N PRO A 13 7.62 9.73 1.04
CA PRO A 13 8.96 10.04 0.54
C PRO A 13 8.97 11.07 -0.60
N ALA A 14 7.87 11.18 -1.36
CA ALA A 14 7.73 12.23 -2.37
C ALA A 14 7.94 13.64 -1.78
N LEU A 15 7.62 13.89 -0.50
CA LEU A 15 7.82 15.21 0.08
C LEU A 15 9.30 15.56 0.32
N GLU A 16 10.22 14.60 0.20
CA GLU A 16 11.67 14.80 0.38
C GLU A 16 12.32 15.49 -0.83
N HIS A 17 11.71 15.47 -2.02
CA HIS A 17 12.28 16.12 -3.23
C HIS A 17 12.12 17.66 -3.24
N GLY A 18 11.46 18.24 -2.23
CA GLY A 18 11.39 19.69 -2.03
C GLY A 18 10.38 20.45 -2.88
N TRP A 19 9.46 19.78 -3.61
CA TRP A 19 8.36 20.48 -4.30
C TRP A 19 7.08 20.43 -3.48
N ALA A 20 6.25 21.47 -3.64
CA ALA A 20 4.89 21.46 -3.13
C ALA A 20 3.97 20.83 -4.19
N LEU A 21 3.25 19.78 -3.81
CA LEU A 21 2.41 18.98 -4.69
C LEU A 21 0.93 19.34 -4.44
N PHE A 22 0.36 20.18 -5.30
CA PHE A 22 -1.01 20.69 -5.16
C PHE A 22 -2.04 20.00 -6.07
N ASP A 23 -1.66 18.89 -6.73
CA ASP A 23 -2.54 18.14 -7.63
C ASP A 23 -3.03 16.83 -7.01
N GLY A 24 -3.71 16.93 -5.88
CA GLY A 24 -4.41 15.78 -5.28
C GLY A 24 -5.40 15.09 -6.24
N PRO A 25 -6.20 15.83 -7.04
CA PRO A 25 -7.14 15.24 -7.99
C PRO A 25 -6.48 14.44 -9.13
N GLY A 26 -5.31 14.86 -9.62
CA GLY A 26 -4.54 14.11 -10.63
C GLY A 26 -3.88 12.84 -10.09
N GLY A 27 -3.74 12.73 -8.77
CA GLY A 27 -3.23 11.54 -8.10
C GLY A 27 -2.59 11.85 -6.76
N THR A 28 -2.94 11.06 -5.74
CA THR A 28 -2.33 11.21 -4.41
C THR A 28 -0.91 10.65 -4.38
N GLN A 29 -0.09 11.21 -3.49
CA GLN A 29 1.23 10.65 -3.23
C GLN A 29 1.11 9.35 -2.45
N THR A 30 2.00 8.40 -2.75
CA THR A 30 1.97 7.08 -2.11
C THR A 30 2.82 7.09 -0.84
N PRO A 31 2.28 6.67 0.32
CA PRO A 31 3.09 6.51 1.53
C PRO A 31 4.05 5.33 1.39
N ARG A 32 5.21 5.38 2.07
CA ARG A 32 6.28 4.37 2.02
C ARG A 32 5.76 2.95 2.27
N GLN A 33 4.81 2.80 3.18
CA GLN A 33 4.19 1.55 3.57
C GLN A 33 3.48 0.85 2.40
N VAL A 34 2.77 1.61 1.56
CA VAL A 34 2.08 1.07 0.38
C VAL A 34 3.11 0.61 -0.66
N GLY A 35 4.14 1.42 -0.91
CA GLY A 35 5.23 1.04 -1.81
C GLY A 35 5.96 -0.23 -1.36
N ALA A 36 6.24 -0.35 -0.05
CA ALA A 36 6.85 -1.53 0.54
C ALA A 36 5.96 -2.78 0.43
N ALA A 37 4.66 -2.65 0.69
CA ALA A 37 3.71 -3.76 0.54
C ALA A 37 3.64 -4.26 -0.91
N ILE A 38 3.56 -3.36 -1.90
CA ILE A 38 3.57 -3.72 -3.32
C ILE A 38 4.88 -4.44 -3.68
N ALA A 39 6.02 -3.89 -3.29
CA ALA A 39 7.32 -4.50 -3.58
C ALA A 39 7.43 -5.90 -2.97
N SER A 40 7.03 -6.08 -1.71
CA SER A 40 7.04 -7.38 -1.03
C SER A 40 6.13 -8.40 -1.71
N THR A 41 4.92 -8.01 -2.12
CA THR A 41 3.99 -8.90 -2.81
C THR A 41 4.54 -9.36 -4.15
N LEU A 42 5.10 -8.43 -4.95
CA LEU A 42 5.59 -8.74 -6.29
C LEU A 42 6.91 -9.51 -6.31
N THR A 43 7.75 -9.34 -5.29
CA THR A 43 9.07 -10.00 -5.21
C THR A 43 9.06 -11.29 -4.38
N GLY A 44 7.96 -11.56 -3.67
CA GLY A 44 7.75 -12.82 -2.96
C GLY A 44 7.13 -13.93 -3.83
N PRO A 45 7.03 -15.16 -3.30
CA PRO A 45 6.25 -16.24 -3.90
C PRO A 45 4.80 -15.83 -4.19
N LEU A 46 4.46 -15.70 -5.47
CA LEU A 46 3.14 -15.30 -5.94
C LEU A 46 2.78 -16.09 -7.21
N SER A 47 1.59 -16.70 -7.22
CA SER A 47 1.05 -17.43 -8.37
C SER A 47 -0.44 -17.15 -8.54
N ASN A 48 -1.15 -18.01 -9.29
CA ASN A 48 -2.62 -18.00 -9.27
C ASN A 48 -3.14 -18.30 -7.86
N ARG A 49 -4.30 -17.71 -7.51
CA ARG A 49 -4.99 -17.95 -6.25
C ARG A 49 -5.28 -19.42 -6.03
N GLY A 50 -5.16 -19.87 -4.79
CA GLY A 50 -5.54 -21.21 -4.38
C GLY A 50 -5.01 -21.53 -2.99
N ARG A 51 -5.22 -22.77 -2.54
CA ARG A 51 -4.73 -23.23 -1.23
C ARG A 51 -3.56 -24.21 -1.31
N LEU A 52 -3.13 -24.57 -2.52
CA LEU A 52 -2.04 -25.51 -2.76
C LEU A 52 -0.71 -24.77 -2.90
N GLY A 53 0.14 -24.88 -1.88
CA GLY A 53 1.48 -24.27 -1.85
C GLY A 53 1.48 -22.80 -1.45
N GLU A 54 2.65 -22.31 -1.05
CA GLU A 54 2.86 -20.98 -0.46
C GLU A 54 2.48 -19.84 -1.42
N SER A 55 2.87 -19.93 -2.70
CA SER A 55 2.60 -18.88 -3.68
C SER A 55 1.11 -18.70 -3.99
N ALA A 56 0.34 -19.79 -3.96
CA ALA A 56 -1.10 -19.75 -4.21
C ALA A 56 -1.86 -19.20 -3.01
N GLN A 57 -1.44 -19.59 -1.79
CA GLN A 57 -1.99 -19.08 -0.53
C GLN A 57 -1.76 -17.57 -0.42
N ARG A 58 -0.53 -17.09 -0.65
CA ARG A 58 -0.24 -15.64 -0.65
C ARG A 58 -1.09 -14.84 -1.62
N ALA A 59 -1.31 -15.38 -2.83
CA ALA A 59 -2.17 -14.72 -3.81
C ALA A 59 -3.64 -14.68 -3.37
N ASP A 60 -4.11 -15.75 -2.71
CA ASP A 60 -5.47 -15.82 -2.19
C ASP A 60 -5.69 -14.85 -1.03
N ASP A 61 -4.77 -14.87 -0.06
CA ASP A 61 -4.80 -14.03 1.14
C ASP A 61 -4.72 -12.54 0.75
N ALA A 62 -3.84 -12.14 -0.18
CA ALA A 62 -3.74 -10.75 -0.65
C ALA A 62 -5.05 -10.21 -1.24
N VAL A 63 -5.82 -11.05 -1.95
CA VAL A 63 -7.11 -10.62 -2.53
C VAL A 63 -8.24 -10.67 -1.51
N ALA A 64 -8.23 -11.64 -0.59
CA ALA A 64 -9.20 -11.72 0.49
C ALA A 64 -9.06 -10.52 1.45
N GLU A 65 -7.84 -10.27 1.94
CA GLU A 65 -7.54 -9.15 2.84
C GLU A 65 -7.85 -7.80 2.18
N PHE A 66 -7.57 -7.63 0.88
CA PHE A 66 -7.97 -6.43 0.15
C PHE A 66 -9.50 -6.23 0.17
N ARG A 67 -10.27 -7.30 -0.06
CA ARG A 67 -11.75 -7.21 -0.08
C ARG A 67 -12.30 -6.88 1.30
N ASP A 68 -11.75 -7.49 2.34
CA ASP A 68 -12.14 -7.22 3.72
C ASP A 68 -11.82 -5.77 4.09
N ALA A 69 -10.60 -5.29 3.78
CA ALA A 69 -10.19 -3.91 4.05
C ALA A 69 -11.02 -2.86 3.28
N VAL A 70 -11.46 -3.17 2.05
CA VAL A 70 -12.35 -2.28 1.29
C VAL A 70 -13.78 -2.31 1.86
N ALA A 71 -14.23 -3.44 2.40
CA ALA A 71 -15.54 -3.55 3.03
C ALA A 71 -15.64 -2.82 4.38
N ASP A 72 -14.50 -2.57 5.03
CA ASP A 72 -14.40 -1.79 6.27
C ASP A 72 -14.55 -0.26 6.07
N LEU A 73 -14.49 0.23 4.82
CA LEU A 73 -14.60 1.66 4.45
C LEU A 73 -16.06 2.11 4.30
#